data_AF-A0A7V8YG97-F1
#
_entry.id   AF-A0A7V8YG97-F1
#
_cell.length_a   1.000
_cell.length_b   1.000
_cell.length_c   1.000
_cell.angle_alpha   90.00
_cell.angle_beta   90.00
_cell.angle_gamma   90.00
#
_symmetry.space_group_name_H-M   'P 1'
#
loop_
_entity.id
_entity.type
_entity.pdbx_description
1 polymer ?
#
loop_
_entity_poly.entity_id
_entity_poly.type
_entity_poly.pdbx_seq_one_letter_code
_entity_poly.pdbx_strand_id
1 'polypeptide(L)'
;MSVHEDLSRLLEGELDAAAEGDLRARIAADPALRADWERLQHLPFAALLAAEPPAALDARILASRRPPRRWTRAIPWLIAAGALLTLGVRRPPPLVAERGEAIRIDVGESAEVVLQPPGGDPMTKKTWLAGAGAAVTVLVLKGTATVSAVEPEPTPASAAEPPPRALTAPEVPTAGSSARVAELERENTLLRKLNSDLEIELKGTPVAWPPGLPDALLPPSFEENIRAAVARCAPEVQIVAIDCSEPPCLAGLRVPAGPQDRNWHQALVNECPLWTEPYTNAVATASGEAECADGTTQRYTVLGWSTHLAPDAFPKSEQENRSKRFHARLEEIRLGWPCE
;
A
#
# COMPACT_ATOMS: atom_id res chain seq x y z
N MET A 1 -9.96 28.39 15.60
CA MET A 1 -8.96 27.52 14.99
C MET A 1 -7.61 27.82 15.62
N SER A 2 -6.78 26.80 15.79
CA SER A 2 -5.44 27.03 16.37
C SER A 2 -4.52 27.60 15.29
N VAL A 3 -3.58 28.47 15.68
CA VAL A 3 -2.64 29.07 14.73
C VAL A 3 -1.80 28.01 14.01
N HIS A 4 -1.49 26.89 14.67
CA HIS A 4 -0.75 25.79 14.06
C HIS A 4 -1.57 25.00 13.03
N GLU A 5 -2.87 24.84 13.25
CA GLU A 5 -3.78 24.23 12.26
C GLU A 5 -3.85 25.08 10.99
N ASP A 6 -3.93 26.41 11.14
CA ASP A 6 -3.92 27.35 10.01
C ASP A 6 -2.59 27.30 9.24
N LEU A 7 -1.44 27.18 9.93
CA LEU A 7 -0.14 26.99 9.29
C LEU A 7 -0.05 25.65 8.54
N SER A 8 -0.56 24.56 9.12
CA SER A 8 -0.58 23.25 8.44
C SER A 8 -1.42 23.31 7.17
N ARG A 9 -2.63 23.90 7.26
CA ARG A 9 -3.52 24.09 6.10
C ARG A 9 -2.93 25.01 5.04
N LEU A 10 -2.13 26.00 5.44
CA LEU A 10 -1.36 26.83 4.50
C LEU A 10 -0.29 26.02 3.76
N LEU A 11 0.38 25.08 4.42
CA LEU A 11 1.39 24.20 3.81
C LEU A 11 0.76 23.23 2.80
N GLU A 12 -0.43 22.73 3.10
CA GLU A 12 -1.19 21.80 2.26
C GLU A 12 -2.01 22.49 1.16
N GLY A 13 -2.11 23.82 1.17
CA GLY A 13 -2.88 24.59 0.19
C GLY A 13 -4.39 24.51 0.38
N GLU A 14 -4.87 24.24 1.60
CA GLU A 14 -6.29 24.04 1.93
C GLU A 14 -7.01 25.31 2.43
N LEU A 15 -6.32 26.45 2.46
CA LEU A 15 -6.92 27.74 2.80
C LEU A 15 -7.51 28.40 1.55
N ASP A 16 -8.65 29.07 1.70
CA ASP A 16 -9.14 29.95 0.65
C ASP A 16 -8.23 31.20 0.52
N ALA A 17 -8.33 31.89 -0.62
CA ALA A 17 -7.43 32.99 -0.97
C ALA A 17 -7.45 34.16 0.05
N ALA A 18 -8.58 34.40 0.71
CA ALA A 18 -8.68 35.46 1.71
C ALA A 18 -7.98 35.05 3.01
N ALA A 19 -8.27 33.85 3.51
CA ALA A 19 -7.64 33.29 4.70
C ALA A 19 -6.14 33.09 4.54
N GLU A 20 -5.69 32.65 3.36
CA GLU A 20 -4.27 32.56 3.02
C GLU A 20 -3.59 33.92 3.08
N GLY A 21 -4.19 34.96 2.45
CA GLY A 21 -3.65 36.32 2.46
C GLY A 21 -3.50 36.89 3.86
N ASP A 22 -4.54 36.75 4.70
CA ASP A 22 -4.54 37.21 6.09
C ASP A 22 -3.49 36.47 6.93
N LEU A 23 -3.34 35.16 6.75
CA LEU A 23 -2.34 34.38 7.49
C LEU A 23 -0.91 34.71 7.05
N ARG A 24 -0.66 34.89 5.75
CA ARG A 24 0.66 35.33 5.26
C ARG A 24 1.02 36.73 5.77
N ALA A 25 0.05 37.65 5.82
CA ALA A 25 0.26 38.97 6.41
C ALA A 25 0.62 38.87 7.91
N ARG A 26 -0.01 37.96 8.65
CA ARG A 26 0.31 37.69 10.06
C ARG A 26 1.69 37.07 10.24
N ILE A 27 2.09 36.10 9.40
CA ILE A 27 3.45 35.52 9.39
C ILE A 27 4.50 36.61 9.10
N ALA A 28 4.18 37.57 8.23
CA ALA A 28 5.06 38.69 7.94
C ALA A 28 5.15 39.69 9.11
N ALA A 29 4.09 39.89 9.88
CA ALA A 29 4.06 40.83 11.00
C ALA A 29 4.62 40.26 12.32
N ASP A 30 4.50 38.95 12.55
CA ASP A 30 4.86 38.29 13.81
C ASP A 30 6.11 37.41 13.65
N PRO A 31 7.26 37.78 14.25
CA PRO A 31 8.50 37.02 14.17
C PRO A 31 8.41 35.62 14.79
N ALA A 32 7.60 35.43 15.84
CA ALA A 32 7.43 34.11 16.47
C ALA A 32 6.66 33.18 15.54
N LEU A 33 5.60 33.69 14.92
CA LEU A 33 4.82 32.95 13.94
C LEU A 33 5.64 32.60 12.69
N ARG A 34 6.55 33.50 12.28
CA ARG A 34 7.50 33.25 11.20
C ARG A 34 8.47 32.12 11.52
N ALA A 35 9.04 32.11 12.72
CA ALA A 35 9.92 31.04 13.17
C ALA A 35 9.20 29.68 13.25
N ASP A 36 7.92 29.66 13.64
CA ASP A 36 7.09 28.45 13.63
C ASP A 36 6.84 27.94 12.20
N TRP A 37 6.54 28.85 11.28
CA TRP A 37 6.35 28.55 9.87
C TRP A 37 7.62 28.01 9.21
N GLU A 38 8.77 28.65 9.43
CA GLU A 38 10.07 28.17 8.94
C GLU A 38 10.42 26.78 9.49
N ARG A 39 10.15 26.54 10.78
CA ARG A 39 10.32 25.20 11.36
C ARG A 39 9.45 24.16 10.68
N LEU A 40 8.17 24.46 10.44
CA LEU A 40 7.26 23.54 9.74
C LEU A 40 7.73 23.22 8.32
N GLN A 41 8.24 24.20 7.58
CA GLN A 41 8.77 24.01 6.22
C GLN A 41 10.02 23.10 6.17
N HIS A 42 10.77 23.03 7.27
CA HIS A 42 12.00 22.24 7.35
C HIS A 42 11.86 20.93 8.12
N LEU A 43 10.68 20.60 8.64
CA LEU A 43 10.45 19.31 9.29
C LEU A 43 10.48 18.19 8.23
N PRO A 44 11.37 17.19 8.36
CA PRO A 44 11.30 16.02 7.50
C PRO A 44 9.96 15.32 7.76
N PHE A 45 9.28 14.87 6.71
CA PHE A 45 7.95 14.25 6.79
C PHE A 45 7.88 13.13 7.85
N ALA A 46 8.96 12.37 8.02
CA ALA A 46 9.09 11.33 9.06
C ALA A 46 9.04 11.88 10.50
N ALA A 47 9.49 13.11 10.76
CA ALA A 47 9.43 13.74 12.08
C ALA A 47 8.04 14.28 12.43
N LEU A 48 7.22 14.65 11.43
CA LEU A 48 5.82 15.03 11.65
C LEU A 48 4.97 13.86 12.17
N LEU A 49 5.33 12.63 11.79
CA LEU A 49 4.66 11.40 12.24
C LEU A 49 5.18 10.89 13.60
N ALA A 50 6.39 11.28 14.00
CA ALA A 50 7.08 10.75 15.18
C ALA A 50 7.13 11.72 16.38
N ALA A 51 6.84 13.01 16.19
CA ALA A 51 6.87 13.99 17.27
C ALA A 51 5.63 13.84 18.19
N GLU A 52 5.85 13.70 19.50
CA GLU A 52 4.80 14.02 20.46
C GLU A 52 4.39 15.48 20.25
N PRO A 53 3.08 15.78 20.11
CA PRO A 53 2.63 17.14 19.91
C PRO A 53 3.12 18.02 21.08
N PRO A 54 3.66 19.23 20.83
CA PRO A 54 4.19 20.08 21.89
C PRO A 54 3.14 20.31 22.97
N ALA A 55 3.51 20.46 24.25
CA ALA A 55 2.57 20.56 25.38
C ALA A 55 1.52 21.70 25.28
N ALA A 56 1.69 22.64 24.35
CA ALA A 56 0.70 23.66 23.99
C ALA A 56 -0.46 23.10 23.13
N LEU A 57 -0.26 21.98 22.44
CA LEU A 57 -1.30 21.10 21.91
C LEU A 57 -1.90 20.28 23.07
N ASP A 58 -2.99 20.83 23.61
CA ASP A 58 -4.17 20.11 24.10
C ASP A 58 -4.37 19.68 25.55
N ALA A 59 -5.13 20.52 26.25
CA ALA A 59 -6.21 20.04 27.12
C ALA A 59 -7.60 20.00 26.42
N ARG A 60 -7.80 20.74 25.31
CA ARG A 60 -9.14 20.92 24.70
C ARG A 60 -9.44 20.00 23.50
N ILE A 61 -8.50 19.70 22.60
CA ILE A 61 -8.74 18.73 21.51
C ILE A 61 -8.62 17.28 22.05
N LEU A 62 -7.84 17.05 23.11
CA LEU A 62 -7.84 15.76 23.83
C LEU A 62 -9.14 15.49 24.63
N ALA A 63 -10.00 16.50 24.84
CA ALA A 63 -11.30 16.30 25.50
C ALA A 63 -12.43 15.92 24.52
N SER A 64 -12.30 16.23 23.23
CA SER A 64 -13.31 15.93 22.20
C SER A 64 -13.10 14.60 21.49
N ARG A 65 -11.99 13.88 21.74
CA ARG A 65 -11.69 12.57 21.15
C ARG A 65 -11.11 11.52 22.12
N ARG A 66 -11.52 11.54 23.38
CA ARG A 66 -11.24 10.42 24.29
C ARG A 66 -12.39 9.40 24.27
N PRO A 67 -12.16 8.13 23.88
CA PRO A 67 -13.11 7.07 24.18
C PRO A 67 -13.29 6.97 25.70
N PRO A 68 -14.48 6.59 26.20
CA PRO A 68 -14.72 6.49 27.63
C PRO A 68 -13.71 5.55 28.29
N ARG A 69 -13.07 6.07 29.33
CA ARG A 69 -11.97 5.49 30.12
C ARG A 69 -12.39 4.27 30.95
N ARG A 70 -13.01 3.27 30.32
CA ARG A 70 -13.47 2.00 30.92
C ARG A 70 -12.79 0.74 30.37
N TRP A 71 -11.88 0.85 29.41
CA TRP A 71 -11.26 -0.31 28.75
C TRP A 71 -10.17 -1.05 29.55
N THR A 72 -9.62 -0.47 30.61
CA THR A 72 -8.58 -1.14 31.43
C THR A 72 -9.11 -2.15 32.45
N ARG A 73 -10.42 -2.43 32.47
CA ARG A 73 -11.01 -3.53 33.27
C ARG A 73 -11.50 -4.74 32.47
N ALA A 74 -11.38 -4.70 31.12
CA ALA A 74 -11.89 -5.78 30.26
C ALA A 74 -10.83 -6.84 29.88
N ILE A 75 -9.54 -6.59 30.14
CA ILE A 75 -8.45 -7.53 29.81
C ILE A 75 -8.59 -8.90 30.52
N PRO A 76 -9.01 -9.02 31.79
CA PRO A 76 -9.24 -10.34 32.38
C PRO A 76 -10.51 -11.05 31.86
N TRP A 77 -11.41 -10.37 31.12
CA TRP A 77 -12.60 -11.00 30.54
C TRP A 77 -12.35 -11.61 29.15
N LEU A 78 -11.38 -11.10 28.38
CA LEU A 78 -11.05 -11.65 27.06
C LEU A 78 -10.31 -13.00 27.16
N ILE A 79 -9.54 -13.24 28.22
CA ILE A 79 -8.94 -14.55 28.50
C ILE A 79 -9.99 -15.55 29.03
N ALA A 80 -11.03 -15.07 29.72
CA ALA A 80 -12.14 -15.91 30.16
C ALA A 80 -13.09 -16.32 29.02
N ALA A 81 -13.21 -15.52 27.95
CA ALA A 81 -14.03 -15.86 26.79
C ALA A 81 -13.43 -17.01 25.94
N GLY A 82 -12.09 -17.11 25.86
CA GLY A 82 -11.41 -18.22 25.20
C GLY A 82 -11.57 -19.57 25.91
N ALA A 83 -11.78 -19.56 27.24
CA ALA A 83 -12.00 -20.78 28.02
C ALA A 83 -13.47 -21.24 28.09
N LEU A 84 -14.43 -20.40 27.69
CA LEU A 84 -15.86 -20.74 27.66
C LEU A 84 -16.34 -21.30 26.32
N LEU A 85 -15.53 -21.24 25.27
CA LEU A 85 -15.87 -21.80 23.95
C LEU A 85 -15.80 -23.34 23.89
N THR A 86 -15.29 -24.01 24.93
CA THR A 86 -15.33 -25.48 25.05
C THR A 86 -16.56 -25.99 25.82
N LEU A 87 -17.41 -25.10 26.35
CA LEU A 87 -18.58 -25.46 27.15
C LEU A 87 -19.81 -24.63 26.73
N GLY A 88 -20.50 -25.06 25.67
CA GLY A 88 -21.92 -24.75 25.46
C GLY A 88 -22.23 -23.41 24.75
N VAL A 89 -22.45 -23.52 23.44
CA VAL A 89 -23.20 -22.66 22.50
C VAL A 89 -23.83 -21.38 23.10
N ARG A 90 -23.09 -20.26 23.02
CA ARG A 90 -23.69 -18.94 22.87
C ARG A 90 -22.97 -18.20 21.75
N ARG A 91 -23.73 -17.75 20.75
CA ARG A 91 -23.22 -16.97 19.62
C ARG A 91 -22.58 -15.67 20.14
N PRO A 92 -21.37 -15.30 19.70
CA PRO A 92 -20.87 -13.95 19.94
C PRO A 92 -21.79 -12.95 19.21
N PRO A 93 -22.05 -11.78 19.81
CA PRO A 93 -22.82 -10.73 19.13
C PRO A 93 -22.07 -10.27 17.86
N PRO A 94 -22.80 -9.81 16.83
CA PRO A 94 -22.19 -9.27 15.62
C PRO A 94 -21.25 -8.10 15.97
N LEU A 95 -20.09 -8.07 15.31
CA LEU A 95 -19.16 -6.95 15.43
C LEU A 95 -19.55 -5.90 14.38
N VAL A 96 -19.65 -4.64 14.83
CA VAL A 96 -19.98 -3.48 13.98
C VAL A 96 -18.74 -2.59 13.90
N ALA A 97 -18.30 -2.29 12.68
CA ALA A 97 -17.22 -1.34 12.40
C ALA A 97 -17.79 -0.06 11.79
N GLU A 98 -17.32 1.10 12.26
CA GLU A 98 -17.63 2.39 11.66
C GLU A 98 -16.51 2.89 10.74
N ARG A 99 -16.77 4.00 10.04
CA ARG A 99 -15.83 4.61 9.11
C ARG A 99 -14.47 4.88 9.76
N GLY A 100 -13.41 4.37 9.14
CA GLY A 100 -12.03 4.55 9.60
C GLY A 100 -11.58 3.51 10.61
N GLU A 101 -12.44 2.55 10.97
CA GLU A 101 -12.06 1.42 11.82
C GLU A 101 -11.62 0.21 11.00
N ALA A 102 -10.63 -0.50 11.51
CA ALA A 102 -10.22 -1.80 11.05
C ALA A 102 -10.57 -2.83 12.11
N ILE A 103 -11.38 -3.84 11.76
CA ILE A 103 -11.67 -4.95 12.66
C ILE A 103 -10.95 -6.19 12.14
N ARG A 104 -10.15 -6.80 13.03
CA ARG A 104 -9.57 -8.13 12.84
C ARG A 104 -10.47 -9.15 13.52
N ILE A 105 -10.89 -10.16 12.77
CA ILE A 105 -11.76 -11.23 13.26
C ILE A 105 -11.09 -12.55 12.98
N ASP A 106 -10.89 -13.35 14.01
CA ASP A 106 -10.51 -14.75 13.86
C ASP A 106 -11.75 -15.53 13.44
N VAL A 107 -11.75 -15.99 12.20
CA VAL A 107 -12.88 -16.70 11.61
C VAL A 107 -12.61 -18.20 11.67
N GLY A 108 -13.66 -18.98 11.95
CA GLY A 108 -13.62 -20.43 11.79
C GLY A 108 -13.54 -20.81 10.32
N GLU A 109 -14.61 -21.42 9.79
CA GLU A 109 -14.65 -21.86 8.37
C GLU A 109 -15.34 -20.87 7.44
N SER A 110 -16.20 -19.98 7.96
CA SER A 110 -16.88 -18.98 7.12
C SER A 110 -17.34 -17.75 7.90
N ALA A 111 -17.34 -16.59 7.23
CA ALA A 111 -17.92 -15.35 7.72
C ALA A 111 -18.78 -14.70 6.64
N GLU A 112 -19.86 -14.08 7.08
CA GLU A 112 -20.67 -13.17 6.27
C GLU A 112 -20.33 -11.73 6.64
N VAL A 113 -19.97 -10.95 5.63
CA VAL A 113 -19.70 -9.51 5.77
C VAL A 113 -20.82 -8.77 5.07
N VAL A 114 -21.62 -8.05 5.84
CA VAL A 114 -22.68 -7.18 5.34
C VAL A 114 -22.17 -5.74 5.38
N LEU A 115 -22.06 -5.12 4.21
CA LEU A 115 -21.64 -3.73 4.09
C LEU A 115 -22.87 -2.85 3.90
N GLN A 116 -23.04 -1.84 4.74
CA GLN A 116 -24.12 -0.88 4.63
C GLN A 116 -23.56 0.51 4.28
N PRO A 117 -23.70 0.94 3.01
CA PRO A 117 -23.27 2.26 2.59
C PRO A 117 -24.18 3.35 3.21
N PRO A 118 -23.67 4.56 3.46
CA PRO A 118 -24.46 5.63 4.04
C PRO A 118 -25.60 6.02 3.07
N GLY A 119 -26.85 5.76 3.49
CA GLY A 119 -28.06 6.11 2.72
C GLY A 119 -28.42 5.15 1.58
N GLY A 120 -27.80 3.96 1.50
CA GLY A 120 -28.11 2.95 0.48
C GLY A 120 -28.61 1.63 1.06
N ASP A 121 -29.12 0.76 0.18
CA ASP A 121 -29.52 -0.60 0.54
C ASP A 121 -28.29 -1.44 0.96
N PRO A 122 -28.47 -2.37 1.92
CA PRO A 122 -27.37 -3.22 2.37
C PRO A 122 -26.88 -4.12 1.23
N MET A 123 -25.55 -4.17 1.05
CA MET A 123 -24.91 -5.10 0.14
C MET A 123 -24.36 -6.29 0.93
N THR A 124 -24.93 -7.47 0.69
CA THR A 124 -24.49 -8.72 1.31
C THR A 124 -23.41 -9.36 0.44
N LYS A 125 -22.20 -9.52 0.98
CA LYS A 125 -21.13 -10.27 0.30
C LYS A 125 -20.74 -11.48 1.15
N LYS A 126 -21.14 -12.67 0.70
CA LYS A 126 -20.68 -13.92 1.29
C LYS A 126 -19.26 -14.20 0.82
N THR A 127 -18.31 -14.25 1.75
CA THR A 127 -16.92 -14.58 1.46
C THR A 127 -16.60 -15.91 2.11
N TRP A 128 -16.36 -16.92 1.29
CA TRP A 128 -15.92 -18.23 1.76
C TRP A 128 -14.41 -18.20 1.95
N LEU A 129 -13.95 -18.53 3.14
CA LEU A 129 -12.53 -18.57 3.48
C LEU A 129 -12.15 -20.02 3.72
N ALA A 130 -11.31 -20.57 2.86
CA ALA A 130 -10.83 -21.94 3.01
C ALA A 130 -9.71 -21.97 4.06
N GLY A 131 -10.03 -22.33 5.30
CA GLY A 131 -9.03 -22.68 6.32
C GLY A 131 -9.44 -22.27 7.73
N ALA A 132 -9.49 -23.24 8.64
CA ALA A 132 -9.67 -22.97 10.06
C ALA A 132 -8.52 -22.11 10.60
N GLY A 133 -8.85 -20.96 11.22
CA GLY A 133 -7.86 -20.07 11.83
C GLY A 133 -7.39 -18.91 10.94
N ALA A 134 -8.05 -18.64 9.82
CA ALA A 134 -7.78 -17.44 9.03
C ALA A 134 -8.30 -16.18 9.75
N ALA A 135 -7.44 -15.17 9.87
CA ALA A 135 -7.84 -13.85 10.35
C ALA A 135 -8.24 -12.97 9.16
N VAL A 136 -9.42 -12.36 9.22
CA VAL A 136 -9.88 -11.40 8.21
C VAL A 136 -9.78 -9.99 8.80
N THR A 137 -9.14 -9.10 8.04
CA THR A 137 -9.16 -7.66 8.34
C THR A 137 -10.14 -6.97 7.39
N VAL A 138 -11.18 -6.37 7.94
CA VAL A 138 -12.13 -5.54 7.17
C VAL A 138 -11.82 -4.08 7.45
N LEU A 139 -11.49 -3.31 6.40
CA LEU A 139 -11.28 -1.87 6.46
C LEU A 139 -12.52 -1.13 5.92
N VAL A 140 -13.17 -0.33 6.74
CA VAL A 140 -14.38 0.42 6.34
C VAL A 140 -14.01 1.84 5.96
N LEU A 141 -13.88 2.09 4.65
CA LEU A 141 -13.55 3.43 4.14
C LEU A 141 -14.76 4.40 4.22
N LYS A 142 -15.98 3.90 4.05
CA LYS A 142 -17.25 4.64 4.17
C LYS A 142 -18.39 3.69 4.57
N GLY A 143 -19.30 4.14 5.44
CA GLY A 143 -20.47 3.36 5.89
C GLY A 143 -20.22 2.55 7.16
N THR A 144 -21.03 1.51 7.37
CA THR A 144 -20.85 0.53 8.45
C THR A 144 -20.64 -0.87 7.88
N ALA A 145 -19.81 -1.67 8.54
CA ALA A 145 -19.67 -3.09 8.24
C ALA A 145 -20.16 -3.92 9.42
N THR A 146 -20.93 -4.95 9.14
CA THR A 146 -21.41 -5.93 10.11
C THR A 146 -20.83 -7.27 9.74
N VAL A 147 -20.10 -7.90 10.67
CA VAL A 147 -19.54 -9.24 10.44
C VAL A 147 -20.22 -10.24 11.36
N SER A 148 -20.69 -11.34 10.76
CA SER A 148 -21.30 -12.46 11.48
C SER A 148 -20.63 -13.77 11.09
N ALA A 149 -20.28 -14.57 12.09
CA ALA A 149 -19.83 -15.94 11.87
C ALA A 149 -21.01 -16.77 11.34
N VAL A 150 -20.81 -17.44 10.20
CA VAL A 150 -21.81 -18.37 9.67
C VAL A 150 -21.49 -19.74 10.23
N GLU A 151 -22.44 -20.31 10.97
CA GLU A 151 -22.34 -21.67 11.45
C GLU A 151 -22.46 -22.61 10.23
N PRO A 152 -21.52 -23.55 10.02
CA PRO A 152 -21.68 -24.53 8.96
C PRO A 152 -23.01 -25.23 9.20
N GLU A 153 -23.90 -25.23 8.19
CA GLU A 153 -25.12 -26.03 8.28
C GLU A 153 -24.70 -27.45 8.63
N PRO A 154 -25.27 -28.06 9.70
CA PRO A 154 -24.89 -29.39 10.09
C PRO A 154 -25.12 -30.30 8.90
N THR A 155 -24.03 -30.77 8.28
CA THR A 155 -24.08 -31.70 7.16
C THR A 155 -24.97 -32.85 7.61
N PRO A 156 -26.16 -33.03 7.01
CA PRO A 156 -27.05 -34.10 7.44
C PRO A 156 -26.26 -35.40 7.33
N ALA A 157 -26.16 -36.11 8.45
CA ALA A 157 -25.45 -37.38 8.52
C ALA A 157 -25.90 -38.24 7.33
N SER A 158 -24.94 -38.56 6.47
CA SER A 158 -25.13 -39.29 5.21
C SER A 158 -25.91 -40.58 5.48
N ALA A 159 -27.23 -40.50 5.29
CA ALA A 159 -28.08 -41.67 5.20
C ALA A 159 -27.90 -42.22 3.79
N ALA A 160 -27.39 -43.46 3.73
CA ALA A 160 -27.19 -44.29 2.54
C ALA A 160 -27.79 -43.70 1.25
N GLU A 161 -26.90 -43.15 0.43
CA GLU A 161 -27.19 -42.52 -0.84
C GLU A 161 -27.98 -43.49 -1.74
N PRO A 162 -29.26 -43.18 -2.10
CA PRO A 162 -29.98 -43.96 -3.08
C PRO A 162 -29.25 -43.90 -4.43
N PRO A 163 -29.35 -44.95 -5.26
CA PRO A 163 -28.59 -45.04 -6.51
C PRO A 163 -28.81 -43.79 -7.37
N PRO A 164 -27.75 -43.29 -8.04
CA PRO A 164 -27.76 -42.00 -8.71
C PRO A 164 -28.91 -41.93 -9.70
N ARG A 165 -29.94 -41.15 -9.36
CA ARG A 165 -30.94 -40.73 -10.34
C ARG A 165 -30.19 -39.88 -11.36
N ALA A 166 -30.26 -40.31 -12.64
CA ALA A 166 -29.74 -39.53 -13.75
C ALA A 166 -30.33 -38.11 -13.69
N LEU A 167 -29.53 -37.17 -13.20
CA LEU A 167 -29.83 -35.75 -13.25
C LEU A 167 -29.75 -35.37 -14.73
N THR A 168 -30.90 -35.26 -15.39
CA THR A 168 -31.01 -34.57 -16.68
C THR A 168 -30.36 -33.22 -16.52
N ALA A 169 -29.26 -33.00 -17.24
CA ALA A 169 -28.52 -31.75 -17.21
C ALA A 169 -29.50 -30.60 -17.47
N PRO A 170 -29.56 -29.58 -16.60
CA PRO A 170 -30.40 -28.42 -16.86
C PRO A 170 -30.02 -27.85 -18.21
N GLU A 171 -31.00 -27.72 -19.12
CA GLU A 171 -30.81 -27.10 -20.42
C GLU A 171 -30.25 -25.69 -20.20
N VAL A 172 -28.98 -25.51 -20.56
CA VAL A 172 -28.33 -24.20 -20.52
C VAL A 172 -29.06 -23.33 -21.55
N PRO A 173 -29.75 -22.25 -21.13
CA PRO A 173 -30.56 -21.44 -22.03
C PRO A 173 -29.64 -20.81 -23.09
N THR A 174 -29.70 -21.36 -24.29
CA THR A 174 -28.77 -21.06 -25.40
C THR A 174 -29.19 -19.83 -26.20
N ALA A 175 -30.42 -19.32 -25.97
CA ALA A 175 -31.03 -18.27 -26.79
C ALA A 175 -30.85 -16.82 -26.27
N GLY A 176 -30.19 -16.61 -25.12
CA GLY A 176 -29.88 -15.28 -24.58
C GLY A 176 -28.38 -14.93 -24.54
N SER A 177 -27.51 -15.84 -25.00
CA SER A 177 -26.06 -15.76 -24.74
C SER A 177 -25.35 -14.71 -25.57
N SER A 178 -25.70 -14.50 -26.84
CA SER A 178 -24.96 -13.58 -27.72
C SER A 178 -25.12 -12.11 -27.30
N ALA A 179 -26.33 -11.68 -26.94
CA ALA A 179 -26.58 -10.32 -26.47
C ALA A 179 -25.92 -10.06 -25.10
N ARG A 180 -25.94 -11.05 -24.19
CA ARG A 180 -25.27 -10.94 -22.89
C ARG A 180 -23.75 -10.93 -23.03
N VAL A 181 -23.18 -11.73 -23.93
CA VAL A 181 -21.73 -11.73 -24.22
C VAL A 181 -21.32 -10.37 -24.79
N ALA A 182 -22.05 -9.83 -25.77
CA ALA A 182 -21.75 -8.51 -26.33
C ALA A 182 -21.82 -7.40 -25.27
N GLU A 183 -22.76 -7.48 -24.33
CA GLU A 183 -22.85 -6.52 -23.22
C GLU A 183 -21.69 -6.66 -22.24
N LEU A 184 -21.34 -7.89 -21.86
CA LEU A 184 -20.18 -8.15 -21.00
C LEU A 184 -18.86 -7.68 -21.64
N GLU A 185 -18.72 -7.81 -22.96
CA GLU A 185 -17.56 -7.29 -23.71
C GLU A 185 -17.47 -5.77 -23.67
N ARG A 186 -18.61 -5.06 -23.77
CA ARG A 186 -18.67 -3.60 -23.58
C ARG A 186 -18.31 -3.19 -22.16
N GLU A 187 -18.91 -3.85 -21.17
CA GLU A 187 -18.65 -3.59 -19.75
C GLU A 187 -17.17 -3.83 -19.42
N ASN A 188 -16.59 -4.92 -19.91
CA ASN A 188 -15.17 -5.22 -19.74
C ASN A 188 -14.29 -4.15 -20.42
N THR A 189 -14.65 -3.72 -21.62
CA THR A 189 -13.93 -2.65 -22.33
C THR A 189 -13.97 -1.34 -21.54
N LEU A 190 -15.13 -0.97 -20.98
CA LEU A 190 -15.27 0.23 -20.15
C LEU A 190 -14.43 0.15 -18.88
N LEU A 191 -14.47 -0.98 -18.18
CA LEU A 191 -13.68 -1.20 -16.97
C LEU A 191 -12.18 -1.15 -17.24
N ARG A 192 -11.71 -1.74 -18.35
CA ARG A 192 -10.29 -1.65 -18.76
C ARG A 192 -9.87 -0.22 -19.04
N LYS A 193 -10.75 0.58 -19.67
CA LYS A 193 -10.50 2.00 -19.91
C LYS A 193 -10.43 2.78 -18.59
N LEU A 194 -11.41 2.63 -17.70
CA LEU A 194 -11.43 3.31 -16.41
C LEU A 194 -10.22 2.95 -15.55
N ASN A 195 -9.79 1.68 -15.58
CA ASN A 195 -8.58 1.26 -14.87
C ASN A 195 -7.32 1.90 -15.46
N SER A 196 -7.20 1.97 -16.78
CA SER A 196 -6.09 2.66 -17.46
C SER A 196 -6.06 4.15 -17.15
N ASP A 197 -7.21 4.82 -17.16
CA ASP A 197 -7.32 6.25 -16.88
C ASP A 197 -6.93 6.54 -15.41
N LEU A 198 -7.40 5.71 -14.48
CA LEU A 198 -7.04 5.79 -13.07
C LEU A 198 -5.55 5.49 -12.82
N GLU A 199 -4.96 4.54 -13.54
CA GLU A 199 -3.51 4.29 -13.47
C GLU A 199 -2.71 5.49 -13.95
N ILE A 200 -3.14 6.17 -15.01
CA ILE A 200 -2.50 7.41 -15.48
C ILE A 200 -2.66 8.52 -14.44
N GLU A 201 -3.84 8.68 -13.84
CA GLU A 201 -4.10 9.69 -12.82
C GLU A 201 -3.26 9.44 -11.55
N LEU A 202 -3.18 8.18 -11.09
CA LEU A 202 -2.49 7.81 -9.85
C LEU A 202 -0.98 7.67 -10.01
N LYS A 203 -0.49 7.10 -11.13
CA LYS A 203 0.93 6.79 -11.34
C LYS A 203 1.60 7.77 -12.29
N GLY A 204 0.85 8.47 -13.13
CA GLY A 204 1.37 9.28 -14.23
C GLY A 204 1.36 8.51 -15.56
N THR A 205 1.58 9.24 -16.66
CA THR A 205 1.75 8.64 -17.99
C THR A 205 3.14 8.00 -18.11
N PRO A 206 3.27 6.78 -18.66
CA PRO A 206 4.57 6.18 -18.91
C PRO A 206 5.48 7.07 -19.77
N VAL A 207 6.75 7.17 -19.39
CA VAL A 207 7.75 7.97 -20.10
C VAL A 207 8.47 7.11 -21.14
N ALA A 208 8.45 7.55 -22.41
CA ALA A 208 9.20 6.88 -23.46
C ALA A 208 10.71 7.04 -23.25
N TRP A 209 11.49 6.04 -23.66
CA TRP A 209 12.95 6.12 -23.66
C TRP A 209 13.40 7.20 -24.66
N PRO A 210 14.11 8.26 -24.22
CA PRO A 210 14.52 9.33 -25.12
C PRO A 210 15.58 8.82 -26.11
N PRO A 211 15.56 9.30 -27.36
CA PRO A 211 16.60 8.98 -28.33
C PRO A 211 17.94 9.59 -27.89
N GLY A 212 19.04 8.91 -28.23
CA GLY A 212 20.39 9.44 -27.98
C GLY A 212 20.91 9.29 -26.54
N LEU A 213 20.27 8.47 -25.71
CA LEU A 213 20.89 8.03 -24.47
C LEU A 213 22.16 7.23 -24.78
N PRO A 214 23.22 7.37 -23.95
CA PRO A 214 24.38 6.49 -24.01
C PRO A 214 23.95 5.02 -23.94
N ASP A 215 24.57 4.16 -24.74
CA ASP A 215 24.22 2.72 -24.82
C ASP A 215 24.21 2.06 -23.44
N ALA A 216 25.13 2.44 -22.56
CA ALA A 216 25.23 1.93 -21.19
C ALA A 216 23.96 2.17 -20.33
N LEU A 217 23.15 3.18 -20.64
CA LEU A 217 21.92 3.50 -19.92
C LEU A 217 20.68 2.79 -20.50
N LEU A 218 20.80 2.17 -21.68
CA LEU A 218 19.70 1.47 -22.34
C LEU A 218 19.40 0.12 -21.64
N PRO A 219 18.16 -0.40 -21.75
CA PRO A 219 17.73 -1.60 -21.02
C PRO A 219 18.67 -2.82 -21.12
N PRO A 220 19.13 -3.25 -22.33
CA PRO A 220 19.96 -4.44 -22.42
C PRO A 220 21.31 -4.28 -21.72
N SER A 221 21.96 -3.12 -21.91
CA SER A 221 23.24 -2.82 -21.27
C SER A 221 23.09 -2.60 -19.76
N PHE A 222 21.97 -2.02 -19.31
CA PHE A 222 21.70 -1.91 -17.88
C PHE A 222 21.63 -3.27 -17.21
N GLU A 223 20.83 -4.18 -17.78
CA GLU A 223 20.68 -5.54 -17.26
C GLU A 223 22.00 -6.31 -17.23
N GLU A 224 22.79 -6.24 -18.31
CA GLU A 224 24.11 -6.86 -18.37
C GLU A 224 25.04 -6.29 -17.28
N ASN A 225 25.14 -4.96 -17.20
CA ASN A 225 26.02 -4.26 -16.27
C ASN A 225 25.66 -4.53 -14.80
N ILE A 226 24.38 -4.46 -14.42
CA ILE A 226 23.98 -4.71 -13.01
C ILE A 226 24.24 -6.17 -12.62
N ARG A 227 23.96 -7.13 -13.51
CA ARG A 227 24.24 -8.55 -13.23
C ARG A 227 25.73 -8.80 -13.06
N ALA A 228 26.56 -8.23 -13.93
CA ALA A 228 28.01 -8.35 -13.85
C ALA A 228 28.57 -7.65 -12.59
N ALA A 229 28.08 -6.45 -12.27
CA ALA A 229 28.49 -5.69 -11.10
C ALA A 229 28.12 -6.40 -9.79
N VAL A 230 26.88 -6.88 -9.65
CA VAL A 230 26.45 -7.66 -8.47
C VAL A 230 27.27 -8.93 -8.33
N ALA A 231 27.41 -9.72 -9.40
CA ALA A 231 28.17 -10.98 -9.34
C ALA A 231 29.64 -10.79 -8.94
N ARG A 232 30.25 -9.65 -9.32
CA ARG A 232 31.67 -9.36 -9.03
C ARG A 232 31.89 -8.67 -7.69
N CYS A 233 31.05 -7.70 -7.36
CA CYS A 233 31.33 -6.73 -6.30
C CYS A 233 30.42 -6.89 -5.07
N ALA A 234 29.29 -7.57 -5.20
CA ALA A 234 28.37 -7.87 -4.10
C ALA A 234 27.73 -9.26 -4.30
N PRO A 235 28.54 -10.34 -4.36
CA PRO A 235 28.06 -11.69 -4.69
C PRO A 235 27.04 -12.26 -3.69
N GLU A 236 26.96 -11.68 -2.49
CA GLU A 236 25.95 -11.99 -1.48
C GLU A 236 24.57 -11.38 -1.78
N VAL A 237 24.51 -10.35 -2.62
CA VAL A 237 23.28 -9.67 -3.01
C VAL A 237 22.62 -10.42 -4.17
N GLN A 238 21.30 -10.61 -4.09
CA GLN A 238 20.54 -11.26 -5.15
C GLN A 238 19.68 -10.25 -5.91
N ILE A 239 19.75 -10.25 -7.24
CA ILE A 239 18.83 -9.48 -8.08
C ILE A 239 17.52 -10.24 -8.15
N VAL A 240 16.42 -9.64 -7.67
CA VAL A 240 15.07 -10.26 -7.70
C VAL A 240 14.22 -9.76 -8.85
N ALA A 241 14.44 -8.52 -9.28
CA ALA A 241 13.67 -7.89 -10.32
C ALA A 241 14.54 -6.87 -11.06
N ILE A 242 14.32 -6.75 -12.36
CA ILE A 242 14.82 -5.65 -13.18
C ILE A 242 13.62 -5.10 -13.94
N ASP A 243 13.36 -3.81 -13.78
CA ASP A 243 12.30 -3.11 -14.49
C ASP A 243 12.92 -2.00 -15.33
N CYS A 244 12.84 -2.17 -16.64
CA CYS A 244 13.27 -1.21 -17.65
C CYS A 244 12.13 -0.75 -18.56
N SER A 245 10.87 -0.90 -18.12
CA SER A 245 9.70 -0.44 -18.87
C SER A 245 9.75 1.05 -19.19
N GLU A 246 10.42 1.84 -18.34
CA GLU A 246 10.63 3.29 -18.47
C GLU A 246 12.01 3.68 -17.91
N PRO A 247 12.57 4.84 -18.32
CA PRO A 247 13.81 5.37 -17.74
C PRO A 247 13.60 6.04 -16.36
N PRO A 248 14.56 5.92 -15.42
CA PRO A 248 15.71 5.02 -15.46
C PRO A 248 15.27 3.56 -15.27
N CYS A 249 16.12 2.62 -15.71
CA CYS A 249 15.97 1.22 -15.29
C CYS A 249 16.16 1.10 -13.78
N LEU A 250 15.40 0.17 -13.18
CA LEU A 250 15.42 -0.14 -11.76
C LEU A 250 15.82 -1.60 -11.56
N ALA A 251 16.64 -1.88 -10.56
CA ALA A 251 17.00 -3.22 -10.11
C ALA A 251 16.58 -3.39 -8.65
N GLY A 252 15.70 -4.33 -8.37
CA GLY A 252 15.38 -4.79 -7.02
C GLY A 252 16.43 -5.77 -6.53
N LEU A 253 17.10 -5.45 -5.43
CA LEU A 253 18.15 -6.24 -4.80
C LEU A 253 17.73 -6.76 -3.42
N ARG A 254 17.80 -8.07 -3.23
CA ARG A 254 17.65 -8.73 -1.93
C ARG A 254 18.99 -8.74 -1.24
N VAL A 255 19.03 -8.21 -0.03
CA VAL A 255 20.24 -8.15 0.77
C VAL A 255 20.11 -9.20 1.88
N PRO A 256 21.04 -10.15 2.00
CA PRO A 256 20.98 -11.16 3.03
C PRO A 256 21.06 -10.51 4.42
N ALA A 257 20.20 -10.95 5.33
CA ALA A 257 20.21 -10.47 6.70
C ALA A 257 21.53 -10.87 7.40
N GLY A 258 22.30 -9.89 7.90
CA GLY A 258 23.53 -10.17 8.65
C GLY A 258 24.41 -8.95 8.89
N PRO A 259 25.47 -9.05 9.73
CA PRO A 259 26.32 -7.91 10.09
C PRO A 259 27.12 -7.30 8.92
N GLN A 260 27.17 -7.97 7.76
CA GLN A 260 27.78 -7.44 6.54
C GLN A 260 26.86 -6.48 5.75
N ASP A 261 25.62 -6.26 6.23
CA ASP A 261 24.54 -5.48 5.59
C ASP A 261 24.94 -4.09 5.08
N ARG A 262 25.98 -3.47 5.64
CA ARG A 262 26.31 -2.06 5.37
C ARG A 262 27.32 -1.87 4.25
N ASN A 263 28.07 -2.91 3.89
CA ASN A 263 29.21 -2.75 2.99
C ASN A 263 28.88 -3.07 1.53
N TRP A 264 27.78 -3.79 1.24
CA TRP A 264 27.44 -4.13 -0.15
C TRP A 264 27.20 -2.87 -0.99
N HIS A 265 26.56 -1.83 -0.43
CA HIS A 265 26.29 -0.60 -1.17
C HIS A 265 27.60 0.12 -1.51
N GLN A 266 28.51 0.19 -0.54
CA GLN A 266 29.85 0.75 -0.77
C GLN A 266 30.59 -0.05 -1.86
N ALA A 267 30.61 -1.38 -1.74
CA ALA A 267 31.29 -2.27 -2.67
C ALA A 267 30.71 -2.21 -4.09
N LEU A 268 29.37 -2.18 -4.23
CA LEU A 268 28.68 -2.19 -5.52
C LEU A 268 28.58 -0.79 -6.14
N VAL A 269 28.09 0.20 -5.40
CA VAL A 269 27.76 1.51 -5.96
C VAL A 269 28.95 2.45 -5.99
N ASN A 270 29.82 2.43 -4.97
CA ASN A 270 30.89 3.41 -4.82
C ASN A 270 32.24 2.89 -5.32
N GLU A 271 32.46 1.57 -5.30
CA GLU A 271 33.78 0.97 -5.56
C GLU A 271 33.81 0.05 -6.78
N CYS A 272 32.69 -0.47 -7.25
CA CYS A 272 32.66 -1.42 -8.36
C CYS A 272 32.83 -0.71 -9.71
N PRO A 273 33.92 -0.95 -10.47
CA PRO A 273 34.13 -0.29 -11.76
C PRO A 273 33.02 -0.61 -12.78
N LEU A 274 32.48 -1.83 -12.73
CA LEU A 274 31.38 -2.27 -13.59
C LEU A 274 30.09 -1.46 -13.37
N TRP A 275 29.96 -0.78 -12.24
CA TRP A 275 28.87 0.13 -11.95
C TRP A 275 29.30 1.59 -12.11
N THR A 276 30.42 1.99 -11.51
CA THR A 276 30.83 3.41 -11.44
C THR A 276 31.28 3.98 -12.77
N GLU A 277 31.80 3.17 -13.70
CA GLU A 277 32.15 3.66 -15.04
C GLU A 277 30.92 4.08 -15.86
N PRO A 278 29.86 3.25 -16.01
CA PRO A 278 28.67 3.64 -16.77
C PRO A 278 27.71 4.58 -16.02
N TYR A 279 27.62 4.48 -14.69
CA TYR A 279 26.59 5.19 -13.91
C TYR A 279 27.14 6.22 -12.93
N THR A 280 28.46 6.32 -12.77
CA THR A 280 29.11 7.11 -11.71
C THR A 280 28.60 6.71 -10.31
N ASN A 281 28.76 7.59 -9.33
CA ASN A 281 28.16 7.42 -7.99
C ASN A 281 26.75 8.03 -7.93
N ALA A 282 26.22 8.53 -9.05
CA ALA A 282 24.90 9.11 -9.15
C ALA A 282 23.84 8.01 -9.26
N VAL A 283 23.48 7.44 -8.12
CA VAL A 283 22.44 6.41 -7.99
C VAL A 283 21.19 6.97 -7.30
N ALA A 284 20.02 6.54 -7.74
CA ALA A 284 18.79 6.66 -6.97
C ALA A 284 18.59 5.35 -6.20
N THR A 285 18.49 5.43 -4.88
CA THR A 285 18.27 4.27 -4.02
C THR A 285 17.05 4.43 -3.15
N ALA A 286 16.34 3.33 -2.97
CA ALA A 286 15.28 3.20 -1.97
C ALA A 286 15.43 1.84 -1.28
N SER A 287 15.59 1.84 0.03
CA SER A 287 15.75 0.63 0.82
C SER A 287 14.57 0.49 1.78
N GLY A 288 14.21 -0.75 2.08
CA GLY A 288 13.21 -1.04 3.09
C GLY A 288 13.25 -2.48 3.55
N GLU A 289 12.28 -2.82 4.38
CA GLU A 289 12.13 -4.15 4.97
C GLU A 289 10.71 -4.66 4.66
N ALA A 290 10.60 -5.95 4.40
CA ALA A 290 9.34 -6.64 4.19
C ALA A 290 9.25 -7.81 5.19
N GLU A 291 8.13 -7.88 5.91
CA GLU A 291 7.82 -9.03 6.77
C GLU A 291 7.21 -10.13 5.89
N CYS A 292 7.79 -11.32 5.98
CA CYS A 292 7.43 -12.49 5.21
C CYS A 292 6.39 -13.34 5.92
N ALA A 293 5.69 -14.18 5.17
CA ALA A 293 4.61 -15.03 5.70
C ALA A 293 5.10 -16.02 6.77
N ASP A 294 6.39 -16.39 6.73
CA ASP A 294 7.07 -17.23 7.72
C ASP A 294 7.54 -16.44 8.97
N GLY A 295 7.26 -15.13 9.04
CA GLY A 295 7.68 -14.24 10.11
C GLY A 295 9.12 -13.73 9.99
N THR A 296 9.84 -14.06 8.91
CA THR A 296 11.17 -13.50 8.66
C THR A 296 11.07 -12.07 8.11
N THR A 297 12.09 -11.25 8.36
CA THR A 297 12.20 -9.92 7.75
C THR A 297 13.25 -9.98 6.65
N GLN A 298 12.83 -9.68 5.41
CA GLN A 298 13.75 -9.51 4.29
C GLN A 298 14.02 -8.04 4.03
N ARG A 299 15.30 -7.72 3.82
CA ARG A 299 15.71 -6.38 3.40
C ARG A 299 15.79 -6.34 1.89
N TYR A 300 15.29 -5.25 1.33
CA TYR A 300 15.42 -4.98 -0.08
C TYR A 300 16.01 -3.60 -0.30
N THR A 301 16.67 -3.43 -1.44
CA THR A 301 17.05 -2.14 -1.96
C THR A 301 16.77 -2.10 -3.44
N VAL A 302 16.07 -1.06 -3.90
CA VAL A 302 15.95 -0.77 -5.31
C VAL A 302 17.04 0.22 -5.69
N LEU A 303 17.79 -0.12 -6.74
CA LEU A 303 18.79 0.74 -7.36
C LEU A 303 18.32 1.20 -8.74
N GLY A 304 18.51 2.46 -9.06
CA GLY A 304 18.39 2.98 -10.42
C GLY A 304 19.47 4.00 -10.70
N TRP A 305 19.86 4.16 -11.96
CA TRP A 305 20.79 5.24 -12.31
C TRP A 305 20.09 6.60 -12.17
N SER A 306 20.82 7.63 -11.73
CA SER A 306 20.24 8.94 -11.51
C SER A 306 19.97 9.64 -12.84
N THR A 307 18.79 10.24 -12.98
CA THR A 307 18.40 11.01 -14.17
C THR A 307 19.31 12.22 -14.44
N HIS A 308 20.14 12.62 -13.47
CA HIS A 308 21.20 13.60 -13.65
C HIS A 308 22.30 13.15 -14.63
N LEU A 309 22.35 11.87 -15.01
CA LEU A 309 23.23 11.36 -16.06
C LEU A 309 22.77 11.76 -17.47
N ALA A 310 21.51 12.21 -17.62
CA ALA A 310 20.95 12.67 -18.89
C ALA A 310 19.96 13.84 -18.68
N PRO A 311 20.40 14.98 -18.13
CA PRO A 311 19.51 16.08 -17.74
C PRO A 311 18.80 16.71 -18.93
N ASP A 312 19.45 16.72 -20.10
CA ASP A 312 18.93 17.30 -21.34
C ASP A 312 18.07 16.31 -22.15
N ALA A 313 18.05 15.03 -21.77
CA ALA A 313 17.27 14.01 -22.47
C ALA A 313 15.78 14.05 -22.11
N PHE A 314 15.39 14.78 -21.05
CA PHE A 314 14.02 14.83 -20.55
C PHE A 314 13.51 16.27 -20.41
N PRO A 315 12.41 16.63 -21.09
CA PRO A 315 11.73 17.91 -20.88
C PRO A 315 11.37 18.16 -19.41
N LYS A 316 11.42 19.41 -18.95
CA LYS A 316 11.05 19.78 -17.56
C LYS A 316 9.65 19.30 -17.16
N SER A 317 8.69 19.38 -18.07
CA SER A 317 7.32 18.89 -17.86
C SER A 317 7.24 17.38 -17.59
N GLU A 318 8.23 16.60 -18.04
CA GLU A 318 8.29 15.16 -17.78
C GLU A 318 9.00 14.85 -16.46
N GLN A 319 9.72 15.78 -15.85
CA GLN A 319 10.46 15.54 -14.61
C GLN A 319 9.53 15.27 -13.42
N GLU A 320 8.42 16.01 -13.31
CA GLU A 320 7.41 15.80 -12.26
C GLU A 320 6.70 14.44 -12.43
N ASN A 321 6.23 14.15 -13.64
CA ASN A 321 5.63 12.85 -13.98
C ASN A 321 6.60 11.69 -13.72
N ARG A 322 7.89 11.87 -14.03
CA ARG A 322 8.91 10.86 -13.80
C ARG A 322 9.14 10.58 -12.33
N SER A 323 9.16 11.60 -11.46
CA SER A 323 9.26 11.37 -10.01
C SER A 323 8.09 10.54 -9.50
N LYS A 324 6.86 10.88 -9.93
CA LYS A 324 5.64 10.12 -9.59
C LYS A 324 5.68 8.68 -10.10
N ARG A 325 6.06 8.46 -11.37
CA ARG A 325 6.25 7.12 -11.97
C ARG A 325 7.34 6.33 -11.26
N PHE A 326 8.47 6.96 -10.95
CA PHE A 326 9.58 6.33 -10.25
C PHE A 326 9.13 5.79 -8.90
N HIS A 327 8.43 6.58 -8.08
CA HIS A 327 7.88 6.11 -6.80
C HIS A 327 6.84 5.00 -6.97
N ALA A 328 5.95 5.10 -7.96
CA ALA A 328 4.98 4.04 -8.24
C ALA A 328 5.66 2.71 -8.61
N ARG A 329 6.70 2.76 -9.45
CA ARG A 329 7.48 1.58 -9.86
C ARG A 329 8.30 1.00 -8.72
N LEU A 330 8.87 1.85 -7.86
CA LEU A 330 9.51 1.40 -6.62
C LEU A 330 8.55 0.60 -5.74
N GLU A 331 7.32 1.11 -5.57
CA GLU A 331 6.28 0.43 -4.81
C GLU A 331 5.81 -0.86 -5.48
N GLU A 332 5.71 -0.91 -6.82
CA GLU A 332 5.38 -2.13 -7.55
C GLU A 332 6.44 -3.22 -7.38
N ILE A 333 7.72 -2.88 -7.49
CA ILE A 333 8.84 -3.79 -7.22
C ILE A 333 8.79 -4.26 -5.76
N ARG A 334 8.50 -3.35 -4.83
CA ARG A 334 8.36 -3.66 -3.39
C ARG A 334 7.20 -4.61 -3.11
N LEU A 335 6.04 -4.38 -3.71
CA LEU A 335 4.83 -5.19 -3.51
C LEU A 335 4.89 -6.54 -4.22
N GLY A 336 5.60 -6.59 -5.36
CA GLY A 336 5.88 -7.82 -6.09
C GLY A 336 6.97 -8.69 -5.47
N TRP A 337 7.53 -8.28 -4.33
CA TRP A 337 8.64 -8.96 -3.68
C TRP A 337 8.21 -10.33 -3.14
N PRO A 338 8.70 -11.45 -3.71
CA PRO A 338 8.39 -12.75 -3.17
C PRO A 338 9.20 -12.95 -1.89
N CYS A 339 8.47 -13.11 -0.78
CA CYS A 339 9.00 -13.80 0.38
C CYS A 339 9.05 -15.29 0.05
N GLU A 340 10.20 -15.73 -0.47
CA GLU A 340 10.54 -17.15 -0.64
C GLU A 340 10.86 -17.82 0.69
#